data_AF-A0A9W6GNR3-F1
#
_entry.id   AF-A0A9W6GNR3-F1
#
_cell.length_a   1.000
_cell.length_b   1.000
_cell.length_c   1.000
_cell.angle_alpha   90.00
_cell.angle_beta   90.00
_cell.angle_gamma   90.00
#
_symmetry.space_group_name_H-M   'P 1'
#
loop_
_entity.id
_entity.type
_entity.pdbx_description
1 polymer ?
#
loop_
_entity_poly.entity_id
_entity_poly.type
_entity_poly.pdbx_seq_one_letter_code
_entity_poly.pdbx_strand_id
1 'polypeptide(L)'
;MNKSMEDIVKELKAPFDENKIEFKVGATNQEKTMGLALAYVEARAIQERLDEVVGFTNWSVSYREVQGGFLCCLSLRINGEWIAKEDGAQVTEYESLKGGISSAFKRVASSGWGIGRYLYDVESRWYSIRKRGKSYEFTINPTIATQPKGEMPPNNRQLNNQEEIQDKLKKSLLMKVSFGKYKGLSLGEIFELDYRYIQYLIDKSRDTSLVNACSYLKLKYGKN
;
A
#
# COMPACT_ATOMS: atom_id res chain seq x y z
N MET A 1 3.25 0.43 43.37
CA MET A 1 3.92 -0.90 43.48
C MET A 1 5.08 -0.89 42.52
N ASN A 2 6.29 -1.26 42.96
CA ASN A 2 7.41 -1.44 42.04
C ASN A 2 7.23 -2.79 41.33
N LYS A 3 6.98 -2.76 40.02
CA LYS A 3 6.91 -3.97 39.19
C LYS A 3 8.28 -4.64 39.13
N SER A 4 8.31 -5.97 39.03
CA SER A 4 9.57 -6.67 38.79
C SER A 4 10.10 -6.37 37.38
N MET A 5 11.40 -6.58 37.15
CA MET A 5 11.99 -6.45 35.80
C MET A 5 11.29 -7.39 34.82
N GLU A 6 10.94 -8.61 35.25
CA GLU A 6 10.26 -9.60 34.41
C GLU A 6 8.86 -9.12 33.99
N ASP A 7 8.10 -8.52 34.92
CA ASP A 7 6.78 -7.95 34.63
C ASP A 7 6.88 -6.77 33.66
N ILE A 8 7.83 -5.86 33.88
CA ILE A 8 8.08 -4.73 32.98
C ILE A 8 8.38 -5.23 31.57
N VAL A 9 9.31 -6.18 31.44
CA VAL A 9 9.68 -6.74 30.13
C VAL A 9 8.51 -7.45 29.46
N LYS A 10 7.71 -8.20 30.24
CA LYS A 10 6.52 -8.89 29.75
C LYS A 10 5.47 -7.90 29.23
N GLU A 11 5.17 -6.85 29.98
CA GLU A 11 4.16 -5.85 29.62
C GLU A 11 4.61 -4.97 28.44
N LEU A 12 5.89 -4.56 28.38
CA LEU A 12 6.42 -3.82 27.24
C LEU A 12 6.32 -4.63 25.93
N LYS A 13 6.50 -5.95 26.00
CA LYS A 13 6.44 -6.86 24.85
C LYS A 13 5.03 -7.36 24.53
N ALA A 14 4.04 -7.09 25.37
CA ALA A 14 2.68 -7.58 25.16
C ALA A 14 2.13 -7.05 23.82
N PRO A 15 1.31 -7.84 23.09
CA PRO A 15 0.68 -7.38 21.85
C PRO A 15 -0.08 -6.06 22.04
N PHE A 16 -0.14 -5.26 20.98
CA PHE A 16 -1.04 -4.11 20.91
C PHE A 16 -2.43 -4.58 20.50
N ASP A 17 -3.44 -3.82 20.91
CA ASP A 17 -4.80 -3.98 20.39
C ASP A 17 -4.80 -3.82 18.87
N GLU A 18 -5.64 -4.58 18.17
CA GLU A 18 -5.68 -4.59 16.71
C GLU A 18 -5.96 -3.21 16.11
N ASN A 19 -6.71 -2.36 16.81
CA ASN A 19 -7.03 -0.99 16.39
C ASN A 19 -5.84 -0.02 16.49
N LYS A 20 -4.77 -0.37 17.21
CA LYS A 20 -3.52 0.41 17.28
C LYS A 20 -2.51 -0.04 16.21
N ILE A 21 -2.81 -1.11 15.48
CA ILE A 21 -1.92 -1.68 14.48
C ILE A 21 -2.33 -1.17 13.12
N GLU A 22 -1.37 -0.53 12.47
CA GLU A 22 -1.51 0.05 11.14
C GLU A 22 -0.62 -0.67 10.14
N PHE A 23 -0.89 -0.43 8.86
CA PHE A 23 -0.12 -1.00 7.77
C PHE A 23 0.36 0.09 6.84
N LYS A 24 1.64 0.01 6.47
CA LYS A 24 2.22 0.85 5.42
C LYS A 24 2.59 0.00 4.21
N VAL A 25 2.58 0.64 3.05
CA VAL A 25 3.09 0.04 1.82
C VAL A 25 4.61 -0.07 1.91
N GLY A 26 5.11 -1.31 1.88
CA GLY A 26 6.53 -1.64 1.76
C GLY A 26 6.97 -1.75 0.31
N ALA A 27 7.60 -2.88 -0.04
CA ALA A 27 7.98 -3.18 -1.41
C ALA A 27 6.76 -3.15 -2.35
N THR A 28 6.95 -2.69 -3.58
CA THR A 28 5.92 -2.70 -4.62
C THR A 28 6.32 -3.64 -5.76
N ASN A 29 5.34 -4.22 -6.45
CA ASN A 29 5.62 -4.97 -7.67
C ASN A 29 6.05 -4.02 -8.80
N GLN A 30 6.62 -4.57 -9.88
CA GLN A 30 7.10 -3.78 -11.02
C GLN A 30 6.02 -2.88 -11.63
N GLU A 31 4.78 -3.37 -11.69
CA GLU A 31 3.63 -2.64 -12.25
C GLU A 31 3.06 -1.58 -11.29
N LYS A 32 3.54 -1.52 -10.03
CA LYS A 32 3.07 -0.59 -8.98
C LYS A 32 1.56 -0.69 -8.69
N THR A 33 1.02 -1.89 -8.84
CA THR A 33 -0.38 -2.27 -8.59
C THR A 33 -0.55 -3.02 -7.28
N MET A 34 0.54 -3.63 -6.77
CA MET A 34 0.56 -4.40 -5.52
C MET A 34 1.65 -3.87 -4.59
N GLY A 35 1.38 -3.85 -3.30
CA GLY A 35 2.32 -3.46 -2.24
C GLY A 35 2.32 -4.44 -1.08
N LEU A 36 3.50 -4.73 -0.55
CA LEU A 36 3.67 -5.55 0.65
C LEU A 36 3.18 -4.77 1.88
N ALA A 37 2.25 -5.34 2.64
CA ALA A 37 1.74 -4.75 3.87
C ALA A 37 2.70 -4.99 5.02
N LEU A 38 3.24 -3.91 5.57
CA LEU A 38 4.13 -3.93 6.72
C LEU A 38 3.39 -3.38 7.93
N ALA A 39 3.15 -4.24 8.92
CA ALA A 39 2.51 -3.86 10.17
C ALA A 39 3.42 -2.96 11.01
N TYR A 40 2.84 -1.93 11.62
CA TYR A 40 3.52 -1.07 12.59
C TYR A 40 2.51 -0.49 13.58
N VAL A 41 3.00 0.06 14.69
CA VAL A 41 2.23 0.93 15.57
C VAL A 41 2.75 2.36 15.49
N GLU A 42 1.86 3.32 15.71
CA GLU A 42 2.26 4.71 15.81
C GLU A 42 3.12 4.99 17.05
N ALA A 43 3.90 6.07 16.98
CA ALA A 43 4.73 6.49 18.11
C ALA A 43 3.89 6.77 19.37
N ARG A 44 2.66 7.27 19.22
CA ARG A 44 1.77 7.54 20.35
C ARG A 44 1.37 6.28 21.11
N ALA A 45 1.08 5.17 20.42
CA ALA A 45 0.77 3.89 21.06
C ALA A 45 1.95 3.37 21.89
N ILE A 46 3.17 3.57 21.41
CA ILE A 46 4.39 3.22 22.16
C ILE A 46 4.55 4.10 23.42
N GLN A 47 4.30 5.40 23.30
CA GLN A 47 4.37 6.34 24.42
C GLN A 47 3.34 6.00 25.50
N GLU A 48 2.09 5.73 25.11
CA GLU A 48 1.03 5.25 26.00
C GLU A 48 1.46 3.98 26.75
N ARG A 49 2.02 2.98 26.04
CA ARG A 49 2.56 1.77 26.66
C ARG A 49 3.69 2.07 27.65
N LEU A 50 4.59 3.00 27.34
CA LEU A 50 5.66 3.39 28.26
C LEU A 50 5.09 4.04 29.53
N ASP A 51 4.13 4.95 29.38
CA ASP A 51 3.44 5.60 30.50
C ASP A 51 2.70 4.59 31.40
N GLU A 52 2.03 3.62 30.81
CA GLU A 52 1.29 2.57 31.54
C GLU A 52 2.23 1.59 32.27
N VAL A 53 3.33 1.20 31.63
CA VAL A 53 4.19 0.14 32.16
C VAL A 53 5.17 0.65 33.19
N VAL A 54 5.94 1.70 32.86
CA VAL A 54 7.00 2.24 33.73
C VAL A 54 6.60 3.54 34.41
N GLY A 55 5.60 4.26 33.90
CA GLY A 55 5.19 5.56 34.41
C GLY A 55 5.85 6.72 33.66
N PHE A 56 5.11 7.81 33.49
CA PHE A 56 5.50 9.01 32.73
C PHE A 56 6.88 9.58 33.10
N THR A 57 7.29 9.51 34.37
CA THR A 57 8.57 10.05 34.85
C THR A 57 9.75 9.06 34.76
N ASN A 58 9.49 7.82 34.34
CA ASN A 58 10.47 6.72 34.33
C ASN A 58 10.87 6.28 32.93
N TRP A 59 10.61 7.12 31.92
CA TRP A 59 11.21 6.96 30.60
C TRP A 59 11.61 8.33 30.04
N SER A 60 12.61 8.33 29.16
CA SER A 60 13.05 9.53 28.46
C SER A 60 13.55 9.19 27.07
N VAL A 61 13.46 10.16 26.17
CA VAL A 61 13.93 10.03 24.79
C VAL A 61 14.83 11.21 24.44
N SER A 62 15.95 10.94 23.78
CA SER A 62 16.82 11.95 23.19
C SER A 62 17.18 11.58 21.76
N TYR A 63 17.48 12.60 20.96
CA TYR A 63 17.78 12.44 19.54
C TYR A 63 19.10 13.12 19.22
N ARG A 64 19.87 12.49 18.33
CA ARG A 64 21.10 13.02 17.77
C ARG A 64 21.04 12.90 16.25
N GLU A 65 21.21 14.02 15.57
CA GLU A 65 21.35 14.03 14.12
C GLU A 65 22.69 13.39 13.72
N VAL A 66 22.65 12.56 12.69
CA VAL A 66 23.81 11.95 12.04
C VAL A 66 23.68 12.14 10.53
N GLN A 67 24.76 11.93 9.78
CA GLN A 67 24.73 12.14 8.34
C GLN A 67 23.62 11.31 7.67
N GLY A 68 22.57 11.99 7.21
CA GLY A 68 21.43 11.38 6.52
C GLY A 68 20.39 10.71 7.42
N GLY A 69 20.38 10.96 8.74
CA GLY A 69 19.43 10.34 9.65
C GLY A 69 19.48 10.81 11.10
N PHE A 70 18.80 10.05 11.95
CA PHE A 70 18.72 10.30 13.39
C PHE A 70 19.04 9.04 14.16
N LEU A 71 19.83 9.18 15.23
CA LEU A 71 19.92 8.22 16.31
C LEU A 71 18.95 8.62 17.41
N CYS A 72 18.15 7.67 17.89
CA CYS A 72 17.22 7.83 18.99
C CYS A 72 17.71 6.99 20.16
N CYS A 73 17.92 7.63 21.30
CA CYS A 73 18.20 6.97 22.57
C CYS A 73 16.92 6.94 23.41
N LEU A 74 16.43 5.74 23.75
CA LEU A 74 15.29 5.53 24.64
C LEU A 74 15.79 4.91 25.93
N SER A 75 15.62 5.63 27.04
CA SER A 75 16.06 5.24 28.37
C SER A 75 14.88 4.96 29.28
N LEU A 76 14.90 3.83 29.98
CA LEU A 76 13.91 3.48 31.02
C LEU A 76 14.57 3.46 32.39
N ARG A 77 13.85 3.92 33.41
CA ARG A 77 14.27 3.82 34.80
C ARG A 77 13.68 2.56 35.41
N ILE A 78 14.53 1.58 35.71
CA ILE A 78 14.12 0.28 36.26
C ILE A 78 14.90 0.05 37.55
N ASN A 79 14.18 -0.24 38.65
CA ASN A 79 14.77 -0.41 39.99
C ASN A 79 15.66 0.77 40.43
N GLY A 80 15.33 1.99 39.99
CA GLY A 80 16.07 3.21 40.32
C GLY A 80 17.20 3.55 39.36
N GLU A 81 17.62 2.63 38.50
CA GLU A 81 18.72 2.81 37.53
C GLU A 81 18.20 3.15 36.14
N TRP A 82 18.91 4.04 35.43
CA TRP A 82 18.62 4.36 34.04
C TRP A 82 19.37 3.42 33.11
N ILE A 83 18.62 2.72 32.26
CA ILE A 83 19.16 1.85 31.23
C ILE A 83 18.81 2.48 29.89
N ALA A 84 19.81 2.74 29.05
CA ALA A 84 19.67 3.40 27.76
C ALA A 84 19.91 2.41 26.61
N LYS A 85 19.12 2.53 25.53
CA LYS A 85 19.33 1.80 24.28
C LYS A 85 19.20 2.76 23.11
N GLU A 86 19.92 2.50 22.02
CA GLU A 86 19.97 3.36 20.85
C GLU A 86 19.69 2.57 19.56
N ASP A 87 18.95 3.16 18.62
CA ASP A 87 18.80 2.71 17.24
C ASP A 87 18.61 3.95 16.35
N GLY A 88 18.73 3.80 15.03
CA GLY A 88 18.67 4.92 14.09
C GLY A 88 17.80 4.66 12.88
N ALA A 89 17.38 5.75 12.24
CA ALA A 89 16.70 5.71 10.95
C ALA A 89 17.23 6.81 10.03
N GLN A 90 17.24 6.52 8.73
CA GLN A 90 17.53 7.52 7.71
C GLN A 90 16.36 8.51 7.57
N VAL A 91 16.65 9.69 7.03
CA VAL A 91 15.62 10.66 6.65
C VAL A 91 14.72 10.10 5.53
N THR A 92 13.45 10.46 5.55
CA THR A 92 12.47 10.06 4.53
C THR A 92 12.38 11.10 3.41
N GLU A 93 11.93 10.70 2.21
CA GLU A 93 11.70 11.65 1.10
C GLU A 93 10.50 12.60 1.35
N TYR A 94 9.62 12.25 2.29
CA TYR A 94 8.43 13.01 2.68
C TYR A 94 8.53 13.42 4.15
N GLU A 95 8.35 14.72 4.46
CA GLU A 95 8.56 15.31 5.81
C GLU A 95 9.83 14.78 6.50
N SER A 96 10.97 14.90 5.80
CA SER A 96 12.25 14.24 6.08
C SER A 96 12.68 14.20 7.55
N LEU A 97 12.51 15.32 8.26
CA LEU A 97 12.85 15.46 9.67
C LEU A 97 11.92 14.63 10.57
N LYS A 98 10.61 14.84 10.47
CA LYS A 98 9.62 14.18 11.34
C LYS A 98 9.59 12.66 11.10
N GLY A 99 9.67 12.25 9.84
CA GLY A 99 9.67 10.85 9.44
C GLY A 99 10.90 10.10 9.96
N GLY A 100 12.08 10.70 9.88
CA GLY A 100 13.33 10.14 10.41
C GLY A 100 13.29 9.99 11.93
N ILE A 101 12.91 11.05 12.66
CA ILE A 101 12.79 11.04 14.14
C ILE A 101 11.81 9.97 14.62
N SER A 102 10.58 9.94 14.05
CA SER A 102 9.56 8.96 14.42
C SER A 102 10.00 7.53 14.11
N SER A 103 10.69 7.32 12.99
CA SER A 103 11.21 6.01 12.61
C SER A 103 12.31 5.54 13.56
N ALA A 104 13.24 6.41 13.95
CA ALA A 104 14.28 6.08 14.92
C ALA A 104 13.69 5.71 16.29
N PHE A 105 12.68 6.45 16.76
CA PHE A 105 11.96 6.13 18.00
C PHE A 105 11.27 4.76 17.96
N LYS A 106 10.50 4.48 16.89
CA LYS A 106 9.82 3.18 16.72
C LYS A 106 10.82 2.02 16.65
N ARG A 107 11.98 2.25 16.02
CA ARG A 107 13.04 1.24 15.92
C ARG A 107 13.64 0.93 17.27
N VAL A 108 14.09 1.92 18.05
CA VAL A 108 14.70 1.67 19.37
C VAL A 108 13.71 1.08 20.37
N ALA A 109 12.43 1.45 20.30
CA ALA A 109 11.37 0.82 21.09
C ALA A 109 11.27 -0.69 20.79
N SER A 110 11.36 -1.06 19.51
CA SER A 110 11.28 -2.45 19.06
C SER A 110 12.58 -3.24 19.30
N SER A 111 13.72 -2.76 18.80
CA SER A 111 15.02 -3.45 18.87
C SER A 111 15.63 -3.40 20.27
N GLY A 112 15.43 -2.31 21.00
CA GLY A 112 15.93 -2.13 22.36
C GLY A 112 15.03 -2.78 23.40
N TRP A 113 13.74 -2.47 23.39
CA TRP A 113 12.81 -2.78 24.49
C TRP A 113 11.78 -3.86 24.15
N GLY A 114 11.70 -4.28 22.88
CA GLY A 114 10.80 -5.33 22.44
C GLY A 114 9.37 -4.85 22.16
N ILE A 115 9.10 -3.55 22.29
CA ILE A 115 7.77 -2.97 22.09
C ILE A 115 7.41 -3.08 20.60
N GLY A 116 6.33 -3.81 20.30
CA GLY A 116 5.90 -4.05 18.92
C GLY A 116 6.85 -4.89 18.08
N ARG A 117 7.85 -5.56 18.69
CA ARG A 117 8.80 -6.41 17.94
C ARG A 117 8.12 -7.56 17.20
N TYR A 118 7.09 -8.15 17.81
CA TYR A 118 6.31 -9.23 17.18
C TYR A 118 5.67 -8.83 15.85
N LEU A 119 5.50 -7.52 15.57
CA LEU A 119 4.95 -7.05 14.29
C LEU A 119 5.87 -7.35 13.10
N TYR A 120 7.16 -7.56 13.34
CA TYR A 120 8.09 -8.03 12.31
C TYR A 120 7.91 -9.52 11.98
N ASP A 121 7.33 -10.28 12.91
CA ASP A 121 7.01 -11.70 12.73
C ASP A 121 5.61 -11.91 12.12
N VAL A 122 4.82 -10.83 12.00
CA VAL A 122 3.53 -10.87 11.30
C VAL A 122 3.77 -11.14 9.82
N GLU A 123 3.10 -12.17 9.30
CA GLU A 123 3.20 -12.55 7.89
C GLU A 123 2.84 -11.35 6.99
N SER A 124 3.83 -10.84 6.27
CA SER A 124 3.63 -9.73 5.34
C SER A 124 2.99 -10.25 4.05
N ARG A 125 1.86 -9.65 3.66
CA ARG A 125 1.08 -10.06 2.48
C ARG A 125 0.97 -8.95 1.47
N TRP A 126 0.74 -9.30 0.21
CA TRP A 126 0.59 -8.35 -0.88
C TRP A 126 -0.87 -7.90 -1.00
N TYR A 127 -1.07 -6.59 -1.02
CA TYR A 127 -2.39 -5.97 -1.20
C TYR A 127 -2.39 -5.07 -2.43
N SER A 128 -3.57 -4.93 -3.05
CA SER A 128 -3.80 -3.95 -4.10
C SER A 128 -3.56 -2.55 -3.56
N ILE A 129 -2.81 -1.76 -4.32
CA ILE A 129 -2.47 -0.37 -3.98
C ILE A 129 -2.91 0.58 -5.09
N ARG A 130 -3.17 1.82 -4.72
CA ARG A 130 -3.36 2.94 -5.66
C ARG A 130 -2.38 4.06 -5.34
N LYS A 131 -2.01 4.81 -6.38
CA LYS A 131 -1.14 5.97 -6.23
C LYS A 131 -1.91 7.10 -5.53
N ARG A 132 -1.31 7.69 -4.50
CA ARG A 132 -1.80 8.89 -3.81
C ARG A 132 -0.67 9.91 -3.70
N GLY A 133 -0.74 10.95 -4.52
CA GLY A 133 0.33 11.95 -4.60
C GLY A 133 1.68 11.30 -4.98
N LYS A 134 2.67 11.43 -4.09
CA LYS A 134 4.01 10.81 -4.24
C LYS A 134 4.13 9.43 -3.59
N SER A 135 3.08 8.94 -2.93
CA SER A 135 3.08 7.65 -2.22
C SER A 135 2.01 6.70 -2.76
N TYR A 136 1.87 5.56 -2.09
CA TYR A 136 0.87 4.54 -2.37
C TYR A 136 0.04 4.29 -1.13
N GLU A 137 -1.23 3.95 -1.32
CA GLU A 137 -2.11 3.51 -0.27
C GLU A 137 -2.82 2.22 -0.68
N PHE A 138 -3.16 1.40 0.31
CA PHE A 138 -3.93 0.20 0.05
C PHE A 138 -5.34 0.54 -0.41
N THR A 139 -5.87 -0.23 -1.36
CA THR A 139 -7.28 -0.06 -1.77
C THR A 139 -8.23 -0.62 -0.72
N ILE A 140 -7.77 -1.59 0.07
CA ILE A 140 -8.46 -2.20 1.20
C ILE A 140 -7.48 -2.21 2.37
N ASN A 141 -7.91 -1.77 3.55
CA ASN A 141 -7.06 -1.75 4.74
C ASN A 141 -6.68 -3.18 5.15
N PRO A 142 -5.38 -3.51 5.28
CA PRO A 142 -4.96 -4.81 5.78
C PRO A 142 -5.37 -5.01 7.25
N THR A 143 -5.51 -6.28 7.65
CA THR A 143 -5.77 -6.70 9.03
C THR A 143 -4.84 -7.86 9.38
N ILE A 144 -4.56 -8.07 10.67
CA ILE A 144 -3.67 -9.14 11.15
C ILE A 144 -4.28 -10.53 10.91
N ALA A 145 -5.61 -10.60 10.92
CA ALA A 145 -6.38 -11.80 10.65
C ALA A 145 -7.32 -11.55 9.46
N THR A 146 -6.86 -11.75 8.22
CA THR A 146 -7.63 -12.41 7.14
C THR A 146 -6.82 -12.50 5.84
N GLN A 147 -7.06 -13.61 5.14
CA GLN A 147 -6.44 -14.15 3.92
C GLN A 147 -5.48 -15.34 4.17
N PRO A 148 -5.40 -16.33 3.28
CA PRO A 148 -4.53 -17.49 3.45
C PRO A 148 -3.04 -17.15 3.22
N LYS A 149 -2.18 -17.96 3.85
CA LYS A 149 -0.71 -17.90 3.77
C LYS A 149 -0.21 -17.99 2.32
N GLY A 150 0.80 -17.20 1.99
CA GLY A 150 1.82 -17.59 1.01
C GLY A 150 1.49 -17.54 -0.50
N GLU A 151 0.43 -16.88 -0.97
CA GLU A 151 0.24 -16.66 -2.40
C GLU A 151 0.40 -15.18 -2.75
N MET A 152 1.30 -14.86 -3.70
CA MET A 152 1.03 -13.70 -4.54
C MET A 152 -0.37 -13.95 -5.11
N PRO A 153 -1.39 -13.11 -4.81
CA PRO A 153 -2.68 -13.30 -5.45
C PRO A 153 -2.41 -13.34 -6.95
N PRO A 154 -2.92 -14.37 -7.67
CA PRO A 154 -2.66 -14.51 -9.09
C PRO A 154 -2.97 -13.17 -9.72
N ASN A 155 -2.04 -12.68 -10.55
CA ASN A 155 -2.11 -11.39 -11.21
C ASN A 155 -3.57 -11.11 -11.58
N ASN A 156 -4.26 -10.24 -10.82
CA ASN A 156 -5.73 -10.21 -10.80
C ASN A 156 -6.32 -9.63 -12.11
N ARG A 157 -5.47 -9.49 -13.13
CA ARG A 157 -5.83 -9.39 -14.54
C ARG A 157 -6.73 -10.52 -15.02
N GLN A 158 -6.78 -11.72 -14.44
CA GLN A 158 -7.65 -12.76 -15.02
C GLN A 158 -9.11 -12.70 -14.56
N LEU A 159 -9.42 -12.32 -13.32
CA LEU A 159 -10.81 -12.29 -12.82
C LEU A 159 -11.54 -10.97 -13.15
N ASN A 160 -10.83 -9.84 -13.27
CA ASN A 160 -11.41 -8.56 -13.70
C ASN A 160 -11.47 -8.37 -15.23
N ASN A 161 -10.80 -9.22 -16.02
CA ASN A 161 -10.75 -9.03 -17.47
C ASN A 161 -12.09 -9.32 -18.15
N GLN A 162 -12.92 -10.27 -17.71
CA GLN A 162 -14.12 -10.61 -18.49
C GLN A 162 -15.20 -9.53 -18.45
N GLU A 163 -15.50 -8.96 -17.27
CA GLU A 163 -16.48 -7.87 -17.16
C GLU A 163 -15.97 -6.58 -17.79
N GLU A 164 -14.68 -6.25 -17.65
CA GLU A 164 -14.07 -5.06 -18.27
C GLU A 164 -13.95 -5.22 -19.80
N ILE A 165 -13.63 -6.42 -20.30
CA ILE A 165 -13.68 -6.75 -21.74
C ILE A 165 -15.11 -6.64 -22.25
N GLN A 166 -16.10 -7.15 -21.52
CA GLN A 166 -17.52 -7.05 -21.91
C GLN A 166 -18.00 -5.60 -21.94
N ASP A 167 -17.66 -4.78 -20.93
CA ASP A 167 -18.02 -3.36 -20.89
C ASP A 167 -17.36 -2.58 -22.03
N LYS A 168 -16.07 -2.84 -22.30
CA LYS A 168 -15.33 -2.19 -23.39
C LYS A 168 -15.84 -2.63 -24.77
N LEU A 169 -16.21 -3.90 -24.94
CA LEU A 169 -16.84 -4.40 -26.16
C LEU A 169 -18.20 -3.74 -26.36
N LYS A 170 -19.04 -3.69 -25.33
CA LYS A 170 -20.37 -3.06 -25.37
C LYS A 170 -20.28 -1.57 -25.71
N LYS A 171 -19.35 -0.83 -25.09
CA LYS A 171 -19.09 0.58 -25.43
C LYS A 171 -18.62 0.77 -26.87
N SER A 172 -17.75 -0.12 -27.36
CA SER A 172 -17.26 -0.05 -28.74
C SER A 172 -18.38 -0.33 -29.74
N LEU A 173 -19.22 -1.35 -29.50
CA LEU A 173 -20.36 -1.70 -30.35
C LEU A 173 -21.40 -0.57 -30.43
N LEU A 174 -21.63 0.16 -29.33
CA LEU A 174 -22.64 1.23 -29.26
C LEU A 174 -22.14 2.60 -29.75
N MET A 175 -20.83 2.74 -30.03
CA MET A 175 -20.24 4.01 -30.47
C MET A 175 -20.80 4.41 -31.83
N LYS A 176 -21.43 5.59 -31.91
CA LYS A 176 -22.00 6.12 -33.17
C LYS A 176 -20.98 6.91 -33.98
N VAL A 177 -20.98 6.69 -35.29
CA VAL A 177 -20.16 7.46 -36.22
C VAL A 177 -20.91 8.74 -36.60
N SER A 178 -20.26 9.90 -36.46
CA SER A 178 -20.88 11.21 -36.70
C SER A 178 -20.65 11.75 -38.13
N PHE A 179 -20.00 10.98 -39.00
CA PHE A 179 -19.57 11.39 -40.34
C PHE A 179 -19.53 10.24 -41.35
N GLY A 180 -19.34 10.57 -42.64
CA GLY A 180 -19.14 9.59 -43.70
C GLY A 180 -20.38 8.78 -44.09
N LYS A 181 -20.16 7.68 -44.82
CA LYS A 181 -21.21 6.84 -45.46
C LYS A 181 -22.24 6.30 -44.46
N TYR A 182 -21.82 6.04 -43.22
CA TYR A 182 -22.66 5.43 -42.18
C TYR A 182 -22.92 6.37 -40.99
N LYS A 183 -22.98 7.68 -41.26
CA LYS A 183 -23.29 8.68 -40.25
C LYS A 183 -24.60 8.34 -39.51
N GLY A 184 -24.55 8.32 -38.18
CA GLY A 184 -25.67 8.03 -37.30
C GLY A 184 -25.75 6.57 -36.84
N LEU A 185 -25.08 5.65 -37.53
CA LEU A 185 -25.01 4.24 -37.14
C LEU A 185 -23.91 3.98 -36.12
N SER A 186 -24.12 2.95 -35.30
CA SER A 186 -23.15 2.42 -34.37
C SER A 186 -22.09 1.56 -35.07
N LEU A 187 -20.91 1.44 -34.47
CA LEU A 187 -19.86 0.58 -34.99
C LEU A 187 -20.30 -0.89 -35.05
N GLY A 188 -21.17 -1.35 -34.15
CA GLY A 188 -21.74 -2.70 -34.21
C GLY A 188 -22.62 -2.90 -35.45
N GLU A 189 -23.49 -1.94 -35.76
CA GLU A 189 -24.32 -1.99 -36.98
C GLU A 189 -23.45 -1.94 -38.24
N ILE A 190 -22.42 -1.09 -38.26
CA ILE A 190 -21.48 -0.99 -39.38
C ILE A 190 -20.66 -2.27 -39.54
N PHE A 191 -20.27 -2.90 -38.44
CA PHE A 191 -19.49 -4.14 -38.44
C PHE A 191 -20.24 -5.29 -39.15
N GLU A 192 -21.55 -5.41 -38.89
CA GLU A 192 -22.40 -6.41 -39.54
C GLU A 192 -22.72 -6.06 -41.00
N LEU A 193 -22.90 -4.77 -41.32
CA LEU A 193 -23.29 -4.31 -42.65
C LEU A 193 -22.11 -4.23 -43.65
N ASP A 194 -20.95 -3.73 -43.20
CA ASP A 194 -19.76 -3.51 -44.04
C ASP A 194 -18.48 -3.48 -43.19
N TYR A 195 -17.97 -4.67 -42.88
CA TYR A 195 -16.70 -4.84 -42.15
C TYR A 195 -15.52 -4.08 -42.77
N ARG A 196 -15.47 -3.91 -44.10
CA ARG A 196 -14.37 -3.18 -44.77
C ARG A 196 -14.37 -1.70 -44.39
N TYR A 197 -15.52 -1.14 -44.05
CA TYR A 197 -15.62 0.23 -43.58
C TYR A 197 -15.00 0.40 -42.18
N ILE A 198 -15.03 -0.64 -41.33
CA ILE A 198 -14.32 -0.64 -40.04
C ILE A 198 -12.82 -0.50 -40.27
N GLN A 199 -12.27 -1.23 -41.25
CA GLN A 199 -10.85 -1.09 -41.63
C GLN A 199 -10.54 0.31 -42.18
N TYR A 200 -11.40 0.85 -43.04
CA TYR A 200 -11.26 2.22 -43.54
C TYR A 200 -11.23 3.26 -42.40
N LEU A 201 -12.08 3.10 -41.39
CA LEU A 201 -12.10 3.99 -40.22
C LEU A 201 -10.80 3.91 -39.42
N ILE A 202 -10.21 2.72 -39.27
CA ILE A 202 -8.89 2.55 -38.62
C ILE A 202 -7.81 3.32 -39.39
N ASP A 203 -7.80 3.20 -40.71
CA ASP A 203 -6.71 3.72 -41.54
C ASP A 203 -6.82 5.23 -41.82
N LYS A 204 -8.04 5.78 -41.80
CA LYS A 204 -8.32 7.16 -42.27
C LYS A 204 -8.85 8.10 -41.20
N SER A 205 -9.31 7.60 -40.05
CA SER A 205 -9.79 8.49 -38.98
C SER A 205 -8.65 9.11 -38.20
N ARG A 206 -8.81 10.39 -37.82
CA ARG A 206 -7.94 11.08 -36.85
C ARG A 206 -8.47 11.01 -35.42
N ASP A 207 -9.71 10.53 -35.24
CA ASP A 207 -10.30 10.33 -33.92
C ASP A 207 -9.72 9.07 -33.29
N THR A 208 -8.84 9.27 -32.33
CA THR A 208 -8.14 8.19 -31.61
C THR A 208 -9.11 7.28 -30.86
N SER A 209 -10.23 7.81 -30.34
CA SER A 209 -11.23 7.00 -29.64
C SER A 209 -11.97 6.07 -30.61
N LEU A 210 -12.30 6.59 -31.79
CA LEU A 210 -12.93 5.82 -32.87
C LEU A 210 -11.99 4.73 -33.42
N VAL A 211 -10.72 5.07 -33.68
CA VAL A 211 -9.70 4.12 -34.15
C VAL A 211 -9.50 3.00 -33.14
N ASN A 212 -9.43 3.34 -31.85
CA ASN A 212 -9.27 2.36 -30.78
C ASN A 212 -10.49 1.43 -30.66
N ALA A 213 -11.71 1.97 -30.75
CA ALA A 213 -12.94 1.17 -30.74
C ALA A 213 -13.01 0.21 -31.95
N CYS A 214 -12.70 0.70 -33.15
CA CYS A 214 -12.67 -0.11 -34.37
C CYS A 214 -11.61 -1.22 -34.32
N SER A 215 -10.39 -0.88 -33.86
CA SER A 215 -9.29 -1.83 -33.70
C SER A 215 -9.63 -2.92 -32.68
N TYR A 216 -10.32 -2.55 -31.60
CA TYR A 216 -10.76 -3.48 -30.58
C TYR A 216 -11.84 -4.45 -31.06
N LEU A 217 -12.84 -3.95 -31.82
CA LEU A 217 -13.85 -4.79 -32.47
C LEU A 217 -13.21 -5.77 -33.46
N LYS A 218 -12.26 -5.30 -34.27
CA LYS A 218 -11.51 -6.12 -35.22
C LYS A 218 -10.72 -7.24 -34.53
N LEU A 219 -10.06 -6.94 -33.42
CA LEU A 219 -9.29 -7.91 -32.63
C LEU A 219 -10.17 -9.01 -32.00
N LYS A 220 -11.42 -8.69 -31.66
CA LYS A 220 -12.31 -9.62 -30.94
C LYS A 220 -13.27 -10.39 -31.84
N TYR A 221 -13.69 -9.80 -32.96
CA TYR A 221 -14.69 -10.38 -33.86
C TYR A 221 -14.18 -10.54 -35.29
N GLY A 222 -12.92 -10.21 -35.57
CA GLY A 222 -12.35 -10.31 -36.90
C GLY A 222 -12.55 -11.70 -37.50
N LYS A 223 -13.30 -11.75 -38.61
CA LYS A 223 -13.32 -12.93 -39.48
C LYS A 223 -11.99 -12.94 -40.24
N ASN A 224 -11.26 -14.05 -40.16
CA ASN A 224 -10.15 -14.30 -41.08
C ASN A 224 -10.64 -14.25 -42.53
#